data_AF-A0A0M6YQN6-F1
#
_entry.id   AF-A0A0M6YQN6-F1
#
_cell.length_a   1.000
_cell.length_b   1.000
_cell.length_c   1.000
_cell.angle_alpha   90.00
_cell.angle_beta   90.00
_cell.angle_gamma   90.00
#
_symmetry.space_group_name_H-M   'P 1'
#
loop_
_entity.id
_entity.type
_entity.pdbx_description
1 polymer ?
#
loop_
_entity_poly.entity_id
_entity_poly.type
_entity_poly.pdbx_seq_one_letter_code
_entity_poly.pdbx_strand_id
1 'polypeptide(L)'
;MSEARSQLFQRLKALELGIENPSIAQLTTTETNHNQVASLFRQGMAVVAFVALEDFIKKRTSEAMSQISQCGIAFPDLPEKLRKASTHGAINSVAFQLKIRPSEERESYAQDATGSIFSTVNENYRLYEHSFGFDASNISADTISPFLTAICVPATWQQLTSLAAELELGLDLRSRFTSSAALRHKAAHVPNANIAVGELETLRKNCIAISICFDALTETALHAFQRRDQQVLYRGRSIESSDVLYCKIKFLDGKWKVTPKGHARTYRSFASKADAESFILQKAWEKPCCAIFYDENRFASHWKVIS
;
A
#
# COMPACT_ATOMS: atom_id res chain seq x y z
N MET A 1 4.89 -13.90 -4.26
CA MET A 1 5.33 -12.56 -3.80
C MET A 1 4.44 -11.54 -4.48
N SER A 2 3.90 -10.54 -3.77
CA SER A 2 3.01 -9.52 -4.37
C SER A 2 3.76 -8.74 -5.46
N GLU A 3 3.15 -8.61 -6.63
CA GLU A 3 3.70 -7.82 -7.74
C GLU A 3 3.59 -6.33 -7.41
N ALA A 4 2.48 -5.92 -6.80
CA ALA A 4 2.26 -4.54 -6.33
C ALA A 4 3.40 -4.06 -5.44
N ARG A 5 3.83 -4.88 -4.47
CA ARG A 5 4.97 -4.58 -3.59
C ARG A 5 6.27 -4.39 -4.38
N SER A 6 6.60 -5.34 -5.25
CA SER A 6 7.84 -5.32 -6.04
C SER A 6 7.95 -4.06 -6.89
N GLN A 7 6.88 -3.69 -7.58
CA GLN A 7 6.83 -2.48 -8.41
C GLN A 7 6.93 -1.20 -7.58
N LEU A 8 6.24 -1.14 -6.43
CA LEU A 8 6.36 0.00 -5.53
C LEU A 8 7.80 0.18 -5.04
N PHE A 9 8.45 -0.89 -4.59
CA PHE A 9 9.84 -0.82 -4.10
C PHE A 9 10.80 -0.35 -5.19
N GLN A 10 10.65 -0.86 -6.42
CA GLN A 10 11.46 -0.42 -7.54
C GLN A 10 11.29 1.09 -7.80
N ARG A 11 10.05 1.59 -7.81
CA ARG A 11 9.77 3.02 -8.03
C ARG A 11 10.27 3.91 -6.90
N LEU A 12 10.07 3.51 -5.64
CA LEU A 12 10.55 4.27 -4.49
C LEU A 12 12.08 4.25 -4.37
N LYS A 13 12.74 3.16 -4.79
CA LYS A 13 14.20 3.10 -4.88
C LYS A 13 14.73 4.00 -6.01
N ALA A 14 14.08 4.00 -7.16
CA ALA A 14 14.41 4.92 -8.24
C ALA A 14 14.23 6.39 -7.81
N LEU A 15 13.18 6.69 -7.05
CA LEU A 15 12.95 8.01 -6.47
C LEU A 15 14.06 8.41 -5.49
N GLU A 16 14.46 7.50 -4.59
CA GLU A 16 15.58 7.73 -3.66
C GLU A 16 16.88 8.06 -4.41
N LEU A 17 17.25 7.24 -5.40
CA LEU A 17 18.44 7.49 -6.24
C LEU A 17 18.32 8.82 -7.02
N GLY A 18 17.12 9.18 -7.47
CA GLY A 18 16.86 10.45 -8.12
C GLY A 18 16.99 11.63 -7.15
N ILE A 19 16.58 11.48 -5.89
CA ILE A 19 16.68 12.52 -4.86
C ILE A 19 18.15 12.86 -4.56
N GLU A 20 19.01 11.85 -4.56
CA GLU A 20 20.45 11.98 -4.33
C GLU A 20 21.22 12.56 -5.54
N ASN A 21 20.56 12.71 -6.69
CA ASN A 21 21.21 13.18 -7.91
C ASN A 21 21.47 14.70 -7.85
N PRO A 22 22.72 15.17 -8.06
CA PRO A 22 23.05 16.60 -8.07
C PRO A 22 22.24 17.43 -9.09
N SER A 23 21.74 16.80 -10.16
CA SER A 23 20.96 17.45 -11.21
C SER A 23 19.62 18.01 -10.73
N ILE A 24 19.11 17.54 -9.59
CA ILE A 24 17.86 18.05 -8.99
C ILE A 24 18.11 19.03 -7.83
N ALA A 25 19.38 19.21 -7.44
CA ALA A 25 19.75 20.09 -6.36
C ALA A 25 19.51 21.55 -6.75
N GLN A 26 19.06 22.35 -5.78
CA GLN A 26 19.03 23.81 -5.95
C GLN A 26 20.46 24.34 -5.81
N LEU A 27 20.95 25.01 -6.84
CA LEU A 27 22.23 25.73 -6.81
C LEU A 27 21.99 27.21 -6.47
N THR A 28 23.05 28.01 -6.53
CA THR A 28 22.99 29.46 -6.30
C THR A 28 22.00 30.14 -7.25
N THR A 29 21.51 31.32 -6.88
CA THR A 29 20.50 32.07 -7.67
C THR A 29 21.01 32.50 -9.05
N THR A 30 22.32 32.53 -9.26
CA THR A 30 22.95 32.82 -10.55
C THR A 30 22.81 31.67 -11.55
N GLU A 31 22.67 30.44 -11.08
CA GLU A 31 22.52 29.21 -11.88
C GLU A 31 21.09 29.03 -12.38
N THR A 32 20.57 30.03 -13.10
CA THR A 32 19.16 30.11 -13.51
C THR A 32 18.71 28.93 -14.35
N ASN A 33 19.47 28.55 -15.38
CA ASN A 33 19.13 27.43 -16.28
C ASN A 33 19.11 26.09 -15.55
N HIS A 34 20.12 25.81 -14.72
CA HIS A 34 20.16 24.59 -13.91
C HIS A 34 18.95 24.52 -12.97
N ASN A 35 18.67 25.60 -12.25
CA ASN A 35 17.57 25.63 -11.29
C ASN A 35 16.19 25.46 -11.94
N GLN A 36 16.00 25.97 -13.16
CA GLN A 36 14.77 25.73 -13.93
C GLN A 36 14.62 24.25 -14.32
N VAL A 37 15.68 23.64 -14.83
CA VAL A 37 15.71 22.22 -15.20
C VAL A 37 15.50 21.33 -13.96
N ALA A 38 16.20 21.62 -12.87
CA ALA A 38 16.05 20.93 -11.59
C ALA A 38 14.60 21.02 -11.08
N SER A 39 13.97 22.19 -11.19
CA SER A 39 12.56 22.37 -10.80
C SER A 39 11.61 21.47 -11.59
N LEU A 40 11.80 21.34 -12.92
CA LEU A 40 11.01 20.44 -13.75
C LEU A 40 11.17 18.98 -13.33
N PHE A 41 12.40 18.55 -13.08
CA PHE A 41 12.65 17.19 -12.58
C PHE A 41 11.97 16.94 -11.22
N ARG A 42 12.07 17.89 -10.28
CA ARG A 42 11.42 17.76 -8.96
C ARG A 42 9.89 17.69 -9.07
N GLN A 43 9.28 18.48 -9.97
CA GLN A 43 7.84 18.38 -10.25
C GLN A 43 7.46 16.98 -10.78
N GLY A 44 8.18 16.50 -11.80
CA GLY A 44 7.93 15.17 -12.36
C GLY A 44 8.08 14.04 -11.33
N MET A 45 9.13 14.11 -10.49
CA MET A 45 9.37 13.14 -9.42
C MET A 45 8.24 13.15 -8.37
N ALA A 46 7.72 14.32 -7.99
CA ALA A 46 6.60 14.41 -7.06
C ALA A 46 5.34 13.71 -7.61
N VAL A 47 5.05 13.89 -8.90
CA VAL A 47 3.92 13.22 -9.56
C VAL A 47 4.13 11.71 -9.57
N VAL A 48 5.29 11.23 -10.02
CA VAL A 48 5.60 9.80 -10.11
C VAL A 48 5.58 9.12 -8.74
N ALA A 49 6.10 9.78 -7.70
CA ALA A 49 6.13 9.24 -6.34
C ALA A 49 4.73 8.98 -5.77
N PHE A 50 3.78 9.91 -5.99
CA PHE A 50 2.41 9.73 -5.54
C PHE A 50 1.66 8.72 -6.40
N VAL A 51 1.86 8.75 -7.73
CA VAL A 51 1.29 7.74 -8.64
C VAL A 51 1.75 6.33 -8.27
N ALA A 52 2.99 6.16 -7.80
CA ALA A 52 3.47 4.86 -7.31
C ALA A 52 2.67 4.36 -6.11
N LEU A 53 2.30 5.24 -5.17
CA LEU A 53 1.43 4.90 -4.03
C LEU A 53 0.01 4.56 -4.49
N GLU A 54 -0.57 5.35 -5.41
CA GLU A 54 -1.91 5.09 -5.94
C GLU A 54 -1.97 3.72 -6.65
N ASP A 55 -1.02 3.45 -7.54
CA ASP A 55 -0.93 2.18 -8.26
C ASP A 55 -0.71 1.00 -7.31
N PHE A 56 0.12 1.18 -6.26
CA PHE A 56 0.29 0.17 -5.23
C PHE A 56 -1.03 -0.18 -4.54
N ILE A 57 -1.78 0.82 -4.07
CA ILE A 57 -3.06 0.60 -3.39
C ILE A 57 -4.06 -0.10 -4.32
N LYS A 58 -4.17 0.34 -5.58
CA LYS A 58 -5.05 -0.29 -6.57
C LYS A 58 -4.68 -1.75 -6.81
N LYS A 59 -3.43 -2.02 -7.19
CA LYS A 59 -2.97 -3.38 -7.50
C LYS A 59 -3.02 -4.30 -6.29
N ARG A 60 -2.64 -3.80 -5.11
CA ARG A 60 -2.70 -4.60 -3.88
C ARG A 60 -4.14 -4.94 -3.50
N THR A 61 -5.07 -4.02 -3.72
CA THR A 61 -6.51 -4.29 -3.58
C THR A 61 -6.97 -5.37 -4.57
N SER A 62 -6.60 -5.27 -5.84
CA SER A 62 -6.92 -6.28 -6.86
C SER A 62 -6.37 -7.67 -6.50
N GLU A 63 -5.10 -7.75 -6.06
CA GLU A 63 -4.49 -8.98 -5.55
C GLU A 63 -5.27 -9.55 -4.36
N ALA A 64 -5.76 -8.70 -3.44
CA ALA A 64 -6.55 -9.12 -2.30
C ALA A 64 -7.91 -9.71 -2.74
N MET A 65 -8.60 -9.08 -3.68
CA MET A 65 -9.86 -9.59 -4.24
C MET A 65 -9.69 -10.98 -4.88
N SER A 66 -8.61 -11.15 -5.64
CA SER A 66 -8.26 -12.43 -6.27
C SER A 66 -7.99 -13.51 -5.22
N GLN A 67 -7.22 -13.19 -4.17
CA GLN A 67 -6.93 -14.11 -3.06
C GLN A 67 -8.19 -14.49 -2.25
N ILE A 68 -9.09 -13.54 -1.98
CA ILE A 68 -10.34 -13.83 -1.26
C ILE A 68 -11.21 -14.80 -2.07
N SER A 69 -11.28 -14.62 -3.39
CA SER A 69 -12.01 -15.51 -4.29
C SER A 69 -11.54 -16.98 -4.19
N GLN A 70 -10.28 -17.19 -3.82
CA GLN A 70 -9.65 -18.51 -3.71
C GLN A 70 -9.75 -19.12 -2.30
N CYS A 71 -10.34 -18.42 -1.32
CA CYS A 71 -10.46 -18.92 0.07
C CYS A 71 -11.56 -19.99 0.23
N GLY A 72 -12.37 -20.24 -0.80
CA GLY A 72 -13.46 -21.21 -0.79
C GLY A 72 -14.58 -20.87 0.21
N ILE A 73 -14.78 -19.57 0.48
CA ILE A 73 -15.92 -19.05 1.23
C ILE A 73 -17.06 -18.84 0.23
N ALA A 74 -18.26 -19.34 0.50
CA ALA A 74 -19.41 -19.12 -0.38
C ALA A 74 -19.71 -17.61 -0.50
N PHE A 75 -20.10 -17.13 -1.70
CA PHE A 75 -20.33 -15.70 -1.91
C PHE A 75 -21.33 -15.08 -0.91
N PRO A 76 -22.47 -15.73 -0.55
CA PRO A 76 -23.40 -15.21 0.46
C PRO A 76 -22.83 -15.08 1.88
N ASP A 77 -21.73 -15.78 2.18
CA ASP A 77 -21.06 -15.75 3.49
C ASP A 77 -19.98 -14.67 3.58
N LEU A 78 -19.58 -14.05 2.47
CA LEU A 78 -18.65 -12.93 2.49
C LEU A 78 -19.27 -11.71 3.21
N PRO A 79 -18.45 -10.82 3.80
CA PRO A 79 -18.96 -9.59 4.40
C PRO A 79 -19.83 -8.78 3.44
N GLU A 80 -20.96 -8.26 3.92
CA GLU A 80 -21.96 -7.58 3.08
C GLU A 80 -21.36 -6.44 2.23
N LYS A 81 -20.44 -5.66 2.82
CA LYS A 81 -19.75 -4.56 2.13
C LYS A 81 -18.90 -5.07 0.96
N LEU A 82 -18.24 -6.22 1.12
CA LEU A 82 -17.47 -6.87 0.06
C LEU A 82 -18.36 -7.42 -1.05
N ARG A 83 -19.51 -8.02 -0.70
CA ARG A 83 -20.51 -8.49 -1.67
C ARG A 83 -21.07 -7.34 -2.49
N LYS A 84 -21.49 -6.25 -1.84
CA LYS A 84 -22.03 -5.06 -2.50
C LYS A 84 -21.00 -4.40 -3.42
N ALA A 85 -19.75 -4.29 -2.97
CA ALA A 85 -18.69 -3.73 -3.79
C ALA A 85 -18.40 -4.59 -5.04
N SER A 86 -18.35 -5.92 -4.87
CA SER A 86 -18.05 -6.86 -5.96
C SER A 86 -19.19 -7.07 -6.97
N THR A 87 -20.38 -6.54 -6.68
CA THR A 87 -21.57 -6.65 -7.55
C THR A 87 -22.01 -5.28 -8.03
N HIS A 88 -22.75 -4.54 -7.20
CA HIS A 88 -23.27 -3.23 -7.54
C HIS A 88 -22.16 -2.18 -7.71
N GLY A 89 -21.18 -2.15 -6.81
CA GLY A 89 -20.05 -1.21 -6.89
C GLY A 89 -19.19 -1.43 -8.14
N ALA A 90 -18.98 -2.69 -8.52
CA ALA A 90 -18.20 -3.09 -9.68
C ALA A 90 -18.74 -2.49 -10.99
N ILE A 91 -20.07 -2.33 -11.12
CA ILE A 91 -20.69 -1.72 -12.32
C ILE A 91 -20.18 -0.30 -12.55
N ASN A 92 -20.01 0.49 -11.49
CA ASN A 92 -19.49 1.86 -11.61
C ASN A 92 -18.03 1.87 -12.07
N SER A 93 -17.21 0.97 -11.53
CA SER A 93 -15.83 0.80 -11.98
C SER A 93 -15.77 0.38 -13.45
N VAL A 94 -16.58 -0.58 -13.88
CA VAL A 94 -16.66 -1.00 -15.29
C VAL A 94 -17.03 0.16 -16.19
N ALA A 95 -18.09 0.91 -15.83
CA ALA A 95 -18.54 2.05 -16.62
C ALA A 95 -17.48 3.14 -16.74
N PHE A 96 -16.73 3.43 -15.68
CA PHE A 96 -15.62 4.38 -15.73
C PHE A 96 -14.47 3.86 -16.60
N GLN A 97 -14.06 2.62 -16.40
CA GLN A 97 -12.92 2.01 -17.09
C GLN A 97 -13.16 1.89 -18.60
N LEU A 98 -14.39 1.58 -19.03
CA LEU A 98 -14.75 1.56 -20.45
C LEU A 98 -14.61 2.94 -21.13
N LYS A 99 -14.74 4.05 -20.40
CA LYS A 99 -14.55 5.40 -20.97
C LYS A 99 -13.10 5.71 -21.27
N ILE A 100 -12.18 5.24 -20.42
CA ILE A 100 -10.76 5.58 -20.50
C ILE A 100 -9.93 4.56 -21.29
N ARG A 101 -10.49 3.38 -21.55
CA ARG A 101 -9.79 2.32 -22.30
C ARG A 101 -9.79 2.55 -23.82
N PRO A 102 -8.75 2.08 -24.52
CA PRO A 102 -8.72 2.03 -25.98
C PRO A 102 -9.90 1.22 -26.54
N SER A 103 -10.37 1.56 -27.74
CA SER A 103 -11.61 0.99 -28.30
C SER A 103 -11.51 -0.53 -28.49
N GLU A 104 -10.33 -1.01 -28.86
CA GLU A 104 -9.97 -2.39 -29.12
C GLU A 104 -10.00 -3.30 -27.87
N GLU A 105 -9.89 -2.72 -26.67
CA GLU A 105 -9.94 -3.47 -25.41
C GLU A 105 -11.32 -3.46 -24.74
N ARG A 106 -12.24 -2.59 -25.19
CA ARG A 106 -13.50 -2.35 -24.47
C ARG A 106 -14.40 -3.58 -24.41
N GLU A 107 -14.49 -4.32 -25.50
CA GLU A 107 -15.36 -5.50 -25.58
C GLU A 107 -14.87 -6.62 -24.67
N SER A 108 -13.61 -7.02 -24.80
CA SER A 108 -13.01 -8.08 -23.95
C SER A 108 -13.05 -7.68 -22.48
N TYR A 109 -12.74 -6.43 -22.16
CA TYR A 109 -12.82 -5.92 -20.79
C TYR A 109 -14.24 -5.97 -20.22
N ALA A 110 -15.25 -5.58 -21.00
CA ALA A 110 -16.65 -5.64 -20.58
C ALA A 110 -17.09 -7.09 -20.32
N GLN A 111 -16.71 -8.01 -21.20
CA GLN A 111 -17.03 -9.44 -21.08
C GLN A 111 -16.38 -10.05 -19.83
N ASP A 112 -15.09 -9.81 -19.60
CA ASP A 112 -14.35 -10.33 -18.44
C ASP A 112 -14.92 -9.77 -17.12
N ALA A 113 -15.22 -8.47 -17.09
CA ALA A 113 -15.75 -7.82 -15.90
C ALA A 113 -17.16 -8.30 -15.55
N THR A 114 -18.06 -8.33 -16.55
CA THR A 114 -19.43 -8.81 -16.35
C THR A 114 -19.48 -10.30 -16.05
N GLY A 115 -18.58 -11.10 -16.64
CA GLY A 115 -18.40 -12.51 -16.31
C GLY A 115 -18.00 -12.72 -14.84
N SER A 116 -17.10 -11.89 -14.31
CA SER A 116 -16.73 -11.91 -12.89
C SER A 116 -17.92 -11.57 -11.99
N ILE A 117 -18.66 -10.50 -12.31
CA ILE A 117 -19.87 -10.12 -11.55
C ILE A 117 -20.93 -11.23 -11.59
N PHE A 118 -21.22 -11.78 -12.78
CA PHE A 118 -22.18 -12.86 -12.94
C PHE A 118 -21.75 -14.12 -12.17
N SER A 119 -20.45 -14.42 -12.13
CA SER A 119 -19.95 -15.62 -11.44
C SER A 119 -20.34 -15.69 -9.95
N THR A 120 -20.67 -14.56 -9.31
CA THR A 120 -21.08 -14.48 -7.90
C THR A 120 -22.37 -15.22 -7.56
N VAL A 121 -23.16 -15.62 -8.55
CA VAL A 121 -24.33 -16.50 -8.36
C VAL A 121 -23.96 -17.98 -8.20
N ASN A 122 -22.73 -18.35 -8.54
CA ASN A 122 -22.24 -19.72 -8.54
C ASN A 122 -21.33 -19.99 -7.33
N GLU A 123 -21.10 -21.27 -7.02
CA GLU A 123 -20.18 -21.69 -5.96
C GLU A 123 -18.73 -21.28 -6.25
N ASN A 124 -18.30 -21.40 -7.51
CA ASN A 124 -16.99 -21.00 -7.99
C ASN A 124 -17.06 -19.60 -8.62
N TYR A 125 -16.97 -18.56 -7.79
CA TYR A 125 -17.00 -17.18 -8.23
C TYR A 125 -15.60 -16.55 -8.29
N ARG A 126 -15.50 -15.44 -9.00
CA ARG A 126 -14.35 -14.53 -8.99
C ARG A 126 -14.82 -13.14 -8.60
N LEU A 127 -14.26 -12.60 -7.52
CA LEU A 127 -14.49 -11.21 -7.18
C LEU A 127 -13.81 -10.33 -8.22
N TYR A 128 -14.53 -9.33 -8.70
CA TYR A 128 -14.02 -8.44 -9.71
C TYR A 128 -12.85 -7.59 -9.17
N GLU A 129 -11.70 -7.69 -9.82
CA GLU A 129 -10.43 -7.13 -9.33
C GLU A 129 -10.40 -5.60 -9.29
N HIS A 130 -11.24 -4.94 -10.09
CA HIS A 130 -11.36 -3.48 -10.14
C HIS A 130 -12.54 -2.93 -9.32
N SER A 131 -13.04 -3.69 -8.34
CA SER A 131 -14.19 -3.26 -7.52
C SER A 131 -13.93 -2.02 -6.65
N PHE A 132 -12.67 -1.65 -6.41
CA PHE A 132 -12.31 -0.52 -5.54
C PHE A 132 -11.22 0.35 -6.17
N GLY A 133 -11.44 1.67 -6.22
CA GLY A 133 -10.43 2.65 -6.67
C GLY A 133 -10.20 2.73 -8.18
N PHE A 134 -11.06 2.10 -8.97
CA PHE A 134 -11.06 2.14 -10.43
C PHE A 134 -12.24 2.90 -11.02
N ASP A 135 -13.07 3.53 -10.18
CA ASP A 135 -14.18 4.42 -10.52
C ASP A 135 -13.74 5.88 -10.75
N ALA A 136 -12.46 6.18 -10.53
CA ALA A 136 -11.84 7.47 -10.78
C ALA A 136 -10.38 7.33 -11.26
N SER A 137 -9.86 8.37 -11.89
CA SER A 137 -8.45 8.40 -12.36
C SER A 137 -7.47 8.36 -11.19
N ASN A 138 -7.79 9.05 -10.09
CA ASN A 138 -6.93 9.20 -8.91
C ASN A 138 -7.60 8.59 -7.67
N ILE A 139 -6.79 8.11 -6.73
CA ILE A 139 -7.23 7.67 -5.40
C ILE A 139 -7.31 8.88 -4.47
N SER A 140 -8.45 9.02 -3.81
CA SER A 140 -8.62 9.95 -2.70
C SER A 140 -8.43 9.24 -1.35
N ALA A 141 -8.28 10.01 -0.27
CA ALA A 141 -8.24 9.43 1.08
C ALA A 141 -9.52 8.64 1.41
N ASP A 142 -10.63 9.02 0.80
CA ASP A 142 -11.94 8.39 1.01
C ASP A 142 -12.12 7.14 0.14
N THR A 143 -11.24 6.90 -0.84
CA THR A 143 -11.22 5.68 -1.66
C THR A 143 -10.61 4.48 -0.91
N ILE A 144 -9.70 4.72 0.03
CA ILE A 144 -8.99 3.66 0.78
C ILE A 144 -9.92 3.00 1.82
N SER A 145 -10.78 3.79 2.46
CA SER A 145 -11.61 3.33 3.58
C SER A 145 -12.66 2.27 3.18
N PRO A 146 -13.40 2.42 2.05
CA PRO A 146 -14.36 1.43 1.59
C PRO A 146 -13.77 0.03 1.42
N PHE A 147 -12.56 -0.08 0.84
CA PHE A 147 -11.90 -1.36 0.66
C PHE A 147 -11.54 -2.00 2.00
N LEU A 148 -10.77 -1.30 2.84
CA LEU A 148 -10.34 -1.85 4.14
C LEU A 148 -11.54 -2.20 5.03
N THR A 149 -12.60 -1.38 4.99
CA THR A 149 -13.84 -1.67 5.71
C THR A 149 -14.56 -2.91 5.14
N ALA A 150 -14.49 -3.15 3.83
CA ALA A 150 -15.08 -4.34 3.20
C ALA A 150 -14.37 -5.64 3.61
N ILE A 151 -13.08 -5.57 3.93
CA ILE A 151 -12.29 -6.69 4.47
C ILE A 151 -12.18 -6.65 6.00
N CYS A 152 -13.21 -6.12 6.67
CA CYS A 152 -13.38 -6.10 8.13
C CYS A 152 -12.38 -5.23 8.93
N VAL A 153 -11.75 -4.22 8.30
CA VAL A 153 -10.90 -3.23 8.97
C VAL A 153 -11.62 -1.86 9.02
N PRO A 154 -12.51 -1.63 10.02
CA PRO A 154 -13.20 -0.35 10.16
C PRO A 154 -12.26 0.75 10.66
N ALA A 155 -12.75 2.00 10.71
CA ALA A 155 -11.99 3.16 11.18
C ALA A 155 -10.59 3.24 10.52
N THR A 156 -10.55 3.01 9.21
CA THR A 156 -9.35 2.74 8.42
C THR A 156 -8.15 3.64 8.74
N TRP A 157 -8.34 4.95 8.72
CA TRP A 157 -7.25 5.90 8.99
C TRP A 157 -6.75 5.88 10.43
N GLN A 158 -7.62 5.57 11.39
CA GLN A 158 -7.23 5.39 12.79
C GLN A 158 -6.38 4.13 12.96
N GLN A 159 -6.78 3.02 12.31
CA GLN A 159 -6.01 1.77 12.36
C GLN A 159 -4.64 1.91 11.69
N LEU A 160 -4.60 2.55 10.51
CA LEU A 160 -3.36 2.89 9.82
C LEU A 160 -2.45 3.76 10.69
N THR A 161 -2.99 4.80 11.32
CA THR A 161 -2.22 5.73 12.16
C THR A 161 -1.72 5.07 13.45
N SER A 162 -2.54 4.22 14.08
CA SER A 162 -2.16 3.48 15.29
C SER A 162 -1.01 2.52 14.99
N LEU A 163 -1.12 1.78 13.88
CA LEU A 163 -0.04 0.91 13.43
C LEU A 163 1.22 1.69 13.07
N ALA A 164 1.09 2.83 12.39
CA ALA A 164 2.23 3.69 12.06
C ALA A 164 2.97 4.19 13.31
N ALA A 165 2.25 4.50 14.39
CA ALA A 165 2.83 4.89 15.66
C ALA A 165 3.59 3.72 16.32
N GLU A 166 3.02 2.52 16.35
CA GLU A 166 3.66 1.29 16.84
C GLU A 166 4.97 0.95 16.08
N LEU A 167 4.99 1.32 14.80
CA LEU A 167 6.11 1.13 13.87
C LEU A 167 7.05 2.33 13.76
N GLU A 168 6.85 3.40 14.55
CA GLU A 168 7.70 4.59 14.50
C GLU A 168 7.75 5.24 13.09
N LEU A 169 6.71 5.06 12.28
CA LEU A 169 6.58 5.63 10.93
C LEU A 169 5.95 7.03 10.95
N GLY A 170 5.49 7.45 12.13
CA GLY A 170 4.94 8.77 12.41
C GLY A 170 3.42 8.78 12.61
N LEU A 171 2.87 9.97 12.79
CA LEU A 171 1.48 10.20 13.19
C LEU A 171 0.65 10.79 12.04
N ASP A 172 -0.67 10.64 12.15
CA ASP A 172 -1.71 11.11 11.23
C ASP A 172 -1.46 10.77 9.75
N LEU A 173 -1.66 9.50 9.40
CA LEU A 173 -1.48 9.05 8.02
C LEU A 173 -2.52 9.65 7.05
N ARG A 174 -3.68 10.10 7.54
CA ARG A 174 -4.69 10.73 6.68
C ARG A 174 -4.21 12.10 6.19
N SER A 175 -3.76 12.95 7.11
CA SER A 175 -3.20 14.26 6.73
C SER A 175 -1.99 14.10 5.81
N ARG A 176 -1.13 13.11 6.06
CA ARG A 176 0.01 12.83 5.18
C ARG A 176 -0.43 12.43 3.78
N PHE A 177 -1.44 11.57 3.64
CA PHE A 177 -1.99 11.23 2.33
C PHE A 177 -2.54 12.46 1.62
N THR A 178 -3.35 13.29 2.30
CA THR A 178 -3.96 14.48 1.70
C THR A 178 -2.91 15.52 1.30
N SER A 179 -1.88 15.73 2.13
CA SER A 179 -0.78 16.65 1.82
C SER A 179 0.06 16.14 0.64
N SER A 180 0.34 14.83 0.58
CA SER A 180 1.02 14.21 -0.55
C SER A 180 0.20 14.33 -1.86
N ALA A 181 -1.12 14.16 -1.78
CA ALA A 181 -2.02 14.34 -2.92
C ALA A 181 -2.03 15.80 -3.40
N ALA A 182 -2.08 16.76 -2.47
CA ALA A 182 -2.02 18.18 -2.77
C ALA A 182 -0.66 18.58 -3.39
N LEU A 183 0.44 18.01 -2.90
CA LEU A 183 1.78 18.20 -3.46
C LEU A 183 1.84 17.70 -4.90
N ARG A 184 1.29 16.51 -5.19
CA ARG A 184 1.17 15.99 -6.56
C ARG A 184 0.32 16.90 -7.44
N HIS A 185 -0.82 17.38 -6.96
CA HIS A 185 -1.68 18.30 -7.72
C HIS A 185 -0.95 19.60 -8.05
N LYS A 186 -0.28 20.20 -7.06
CA LYS A 186 0.58 21.39 -7.24
C LYS A 186 1.67 21.12 -8.30
N ALA A 187 2.38 20.00 -8.19
CA ALA A 187 3.45 19.63 -9.11
C ALA A 187 2.97 19.41 -10.56
N ALA A 188 1.77 18.86 -10.75
CA ALA A 188 1.24 18.56 -12.09
C ALA A 188 0.60 19.77 -12.78
N HIS A 189 0.01 20.70 -12.03
CA HIS A 189 -0.88 21.72 -12.60
C HIS A 189 -0.40 23.17 -12.40
N VAL A 190 0.60 23.42 -11.57
CA VAL A 190 1.14 24.77 -11.37
C VAL A 190 2.50 24.86 -12.09
N PRO A 191 2.60 25.53 -13.25
CA PRO A 191 3.83 25.54 -14.07
C PRO A 191 5.07 26.02 -13.31
N ASN A 192 4.87 26.97 -12.39
CA ASN A 192 5.93 27.57 -11.58
C ASN A 192 6.03 26.95 -10.17
N ALA A 193 5.52 25.72 -9.98
CA ALA A 193 5.64 25.03 -8.70
C ALA A 193 7.12 24.77 -8.37
N ASN A 194 7.63 25.45 -7.33
CA ASN A 194 8.90 25.08 -6.75
C ASN A 194 8.67 23.99 -5.70
N ILE A 195 9.03 22.75 -6.05
CA ILE A 195 9.02 21.61 -5.13
C ILE A 195 10.43 21.48 -4.56
N ALA A 196 10.59 21.55 -3.24
CA ALA A 196 11.90 21.37 -2.61
C ALA A 196 12.30 19.89 -2.52
N VAL A 197 13.61 19.62 -2.47
CA VAL A 197 14.14 18.25 -2.29
C VAL A 197 13.60 17.62 -1.00
N GLY A 198 13.54 18.38 0.10
CA GLY A 198 12.96 17.91 1.36
C GLY A 198 11.46 17.57 1.29
N GLU A 199 10.69 18.20 0.38
CA GLU A 199 9.30 17.81 0.13
C GLU A 199 9.22 16.45 -0.57
N LEU A 200 10.14 16.16 -1.50
CA LEU A 200 10.24 14.85 -2.16
C LEU A 200 10.64 13.74 -1.17
N GLU A 201 11.59 14.01 -0.28
CA GLU A 201 11.95 13.06 0.78
C GLU A 201 10.77 12.79 1.72
N THR A 202 10.04 13.83 2.10
CA THR A 202 8.84 13.70 2.93
C THR A 202 7.75 12.90 2.21
N LEU A 203 7.53 13.17 0.93
CA LEU A 203 6.60 12.41 0.09
C LEU A 203 6.99 10.92 0.03
N ARG A 204 8.27 10.61 -0.22
CA ARG A 204 8.78 9.22 -0.20
C ARG A 204 8.49 8.53 1.13
N LYS A 205 8.81 9.18 2.25
CA LYS A 205 8.56 8.66 3.60
C LYS A 205 7.06 8.43 3.84
N ASN A 206 6.21 9.35 3.41
CA ASN A 206 4.75 9.21 3.50
C ASN A 206 4.26 8.00 2.69
N CYS A 207 4.73 7.84 1.44
CA CYS A 207 4.37 6.69 0.60
C CYS A 207 4.75 5.36 1.25
N ILE A 208 5.96 5.26 1.83
CA ILE A 208 6.40 4.05 2.53
C ILE A 208 5.53 3.76 3.75
N ALA A 209 5.30 4.76 4.60
CA ALA A 209 4.52 4.60 5.83
C ALA A 209 3.09 4.11 5.54
N ILE A 210 2.41 4.75 4.59
CA ILE A 210 1.05 4.40 4.19
C ILE A 210 1.03 3.00 3.57
N SER A 211 2.00 2.68 2.70
CA SER A 211 2.03 1.38 2.03
C SER A 211 2.27 0.21 2.99
N ILE A 212 3.20 0.36 3.95
CA ILE A 212 3.44 -0.66 4.99
C ILE A 212 2.17 -0.93 5.79
N CYS A 213 1.52 0.13 6.27
CA CYS A 213 0.37 -0.03 7.16
C CYS A 213 -0.84 -0.58 6.40
N PHE A 214 -1.07 -0.13 5.16
CA PHE A 214 -2.12 -0.64 4.30
C PHE A 214 -1.92 -2.12 3.98
N ASP A 215 -0.71 -2.51 3.57
CA ASP A 215 -0.40 -3.90 3.24
C ASP A 215 -0.52 -4.81 4.46
N ALA A 216 0.03 -4.40 5.61
CA ALA A 216 0.01 -5.22 6.81
C ALA A 216 -1.40 -5.49 7.34
N LEU A 217 -2.29 -4.48 7.31
CA LEU A 217 -3.71 -4.68 7.63
C LEU A 217 -4.42 -5.56 6.59
N THR A 218 -4.14 -5.33 5.30
CA THR A 218 -4.69 -6.14 4.20
C THR A 218 -4.30 -7.61 4.35
N GLU A 219 -3.04 -7.91 4.63
CA GLU A 219 -2.55 -9.27 4.82
C GLU A 219 -3.12 -9.93 6.07
N THR A 220 -3.26 -9.17 7.17
CA THR A 220 -3.91 -9.66 8.39
C THR A 220 -5.36 -10.06 8.11
N ALA A 221 -6.09 -9.25 7.32
CA ALA A 221 -7.42 -9.60 6.86
C ALA A 221 -7.42 -10.82 5.95
N LEU A 222 -6.59 -10.85 4.91
CA LEU A 222 -6.51 -11.99 3.99
C LEU A 222 -6.23 -13.30 4.70
N HIS A 223 -5.36 -13.29 5.71
CA HIS A 223 -5.12 -14.47 6.52
C HIS A 223 -6.35 -14.91 7.34
N ALA A 224 -7.15 -13.97 7.85
CA ALA A 224 -8.43 -14.29 8.50
C ALA A 224 -9.42 -14.92 7.51
N PHE A 225 -9.49 -14.44 6.27
CA PHE A 225 -10.30 -15.05 5.20
C PHE A 225 -9.79 -16.46 4.84
N GLN A 226 -8.49 -16.63 4.64
CA GLN A 226 -7.87 -17.92 4.33
C GLN A 226 -8.14 -18.98 5.41
N ARG A 227 -8.10 -18.56 6.69
CA ARG A 227 -8.40 -19.44 7.83
C ARG A 227 -9.89 -19.61 8.11
N ARG A 228 -10.74 -18.90 7.37
CA ARG A 228 -12.19 -18.84 7.59
C ARG A 228 -12.51 -18.50 9.05
N ASP A 229 -11.84 -17.48 9.58
CA ASP A 229 -11.98 -17.06 10.97
C ASP A 229 -13.44 -16.70 11.27
N GLN A 230 -14.07 -17.52 12.11
CA GLN A 230 -15.49 -17.41 12.44
C GLN A 230 -15.83 -16.11 13.16
N GLN A 231 -14.89 -15.57 13.94
CA GLN A 231 -15.11 -14.31 14.65
C GLN A 231 -15.18 -13.16 13.66
N VAL A 232 -14.27 -13.13 12.68
CA VAL A 232 -14.18 -12.03 11.70
C VAL A 232 -15.29 -12.13 10.66
N LEU A 233 -15.53 -13.32 10.09
CA LEU A 233 -16.46 -13.49 8.97
C LEU A 233 -17.93 -13.48 9.40
N TYR A 234 -18.27 -14.16 10.50
CA TYR A 234 -19.67 -14.39 10.86
C TYR A 234 -20.12 -13.64 12.12
N ARG A 235 -19.19 -13.37 13.06
CA ARG A 235 -19.51 -12.65 14.30
C ARG A 235 -19.18 -11.16 14.25
N GLY A 236 -18.72 -10.67 13.10
CA GLY A 236 -18.46 -9.24 12.86
C GLY A 236 -17.32 -8.66 13.69
N ARG A 237 -16.40 -9.50 14.20
CA ARG A 237 -15.18 -9.02 14.85
C ARG A 237 -14.39 -8.18 13.85
N SER A 238 -14.08 -6.96 14.26
CA SER A 238 -13.25 -6.06 13.49
C SER A 238 -11.77 -6.41 13.64
N ILE A 239 -11.01 -6.23 12.57
CA ILE A 239 -9.55 -6.32 12.57
C ILE A 239 -8.99 -4.95 12.91
N GLU A 240 -8.07 -4.93 13.88
CA GLU A 240 -7.47 -3.71 14.40
C GLU A 240 -5.94 -3.71 14.20
N SER A 241 -5.28 -2.57 14.43
CA SER A 241 -3.81 -2.49 14.40
C SER A 241 -3.17 -3.45 15.41
N SER A 242 -3.86 -3.74 16.51
CA SER A 242 -3.46 -4.69 17.54
C SER A 242 -3.35 -6.13 17.02
N ASP A 243 -4.10 -6.50 15.97
CA ASP A 243 -4.06 -7.83 15.35
C ASP A 243 -2.86 -8.05 14.42
N VAL A 244 -2.28 -6.97 13.90
CA VAL A 244 -1.17 -7.06 12.95
C VAL A 244 0.08 -7.58 13.65
N LEU A 245 0.55 -8.77 13.29
CA LEU A 245 1.83 -9.29 13.74
C LEU A 245 2.98 -8.71 12.91
N TYR A 246 3.99 -8.15 13.57
CA TYR A 246 5.15 -7.59 12.88
C TYR A 246 6.44 -7.80 13.67
N CYS A 247 7.57 -7.65 12.96
CA CYS A 247 8.89 -7.59 13.55
C CYS A 247 9.68 -6.40 13.01
N LYS A 248 10.36 -5.67 13.90
CA LYS A 248 11.23 -4.55 13.55
C LYS A 248 12.67 -5.05 13.44
N ILE A 249 13.32 -4.74 12.33
CA ILE A 249 14.69 -5.17 12.01
C ILE A 249 15.51 -3.92 11.83
N LYS A 250 16.35 -3.60 12.82
CA LYS A 250 17.10 -2.34 12.87
C LYS A 250 18.59 -2.62 12.97
N PHE A 251 19.42 -1.84 12.29
CA PHE A 251 20.86 -1.86 12.49
C PHE A 251 21.23 -0.94 13.66
N LEU A 252 21.70 -1.52 14.77
CA LEU A 252 22.03 -0.81 16.00
C LEU A 252 23.29 -1.41 16.62
N ASP A 253 24.23 -0.57 17.06
CA ASP A 253 25.48 -0.97 17.70
C ASP A 253 26.28 -2.01 16.86
N GLY A 254 26.35 -1.78 15.55
CA GLY A 254 27.07 -2.65 14.61
C GLY A 254 26.41 -4.01 14.36
N LYS A 255 25.15 -4.23 14.79
CA LYS A 255 24.43 -5.49 14.62
C LYS A 255 23.00 -5.27 14.14
N TRP A 256 22.47 -6.23 13.38
CA TRP A 256 21.07 -6.28 13.00
C TRP A 256 20.25 -6.87 14.14
N LYS A 257 19.37 -6.06 14.73
CA LYS A 257 18.54 -6.42 15.89
C LYS A 257 17.10 -6.66 15.46
N VAL A 258 16.57 -7.82 15.83
CA VAL A 258 15.17 -8.21 15.58
C VAL A 258 14.35 -7.99 16.84
N THR A 259 13.27 -7.22 16.73
CA THR A 259 12.37 -6.89 17.84
C THR A 259 10.92 -7.21 17.44
N PRO A 260 10.33 -8.30 17.97
CA PRO A 260 8.93 -8.65 17.73
C PRO A 260 7.95 -7.63 18.30
N LYS A 261 6.72 -7.61 17.75
CA LYS A 261 5.60 -6.87 18.34
C LYS A 261 5.42 -7.25 19.81
N GLY A 262 5.15 -6.26 20.65
CA GLY A 262 4.94 -6.44 22.09
C GLY A 262 6.21 -6.63 22.93
N HIS A 263 7.39 -6.77 22.30
CA HIS A 263 8.65 -6.87 23.02
C HIS A 263 9.36 -5.51 23.10
N ALA A 264 9.66 -5.08 24.33
CA ALA A 264 10.40 -3.85 24.58
C ALA A 264 11.91 -3.99 24.28
N ARG A 265 12.44 -5.22 24.28
CA ARG A 265 13.87 -5.51 24.08
C ARG A 265 14.11 -6.33 22.83
N THR A 266 15.30 -6.16 22.25
CA THR A 266 15.78 -6.98 21.14
C THR A 266 15.72 -8.45 21.50
N TYR A 267 15.06 -9.23 20.64
CA TYR A 267 14.95 -10.68 20.80
C TYR A 267 16.24 -11.38 20.38
N ARG A 268 16.83 -10.97 19.25
CA ARG A 268 18.08 -11.54 18.74
C ARG A 268 18.86 -10.52 17.91
N SER A 269 20.19 -10.67 17.90
CA SER A 269 21.12 -9.84 17.14
C SER A 269 21.91 -10.69 16.14
N PHE A 270 22.22 -10.12 14.97
CA PHE A 270 22.90 -10.77 13.87
C PHE A 270 24.02 -9.87 13.33
N ALA A 271 25.06 -10.49 12.76
CA ALA A 271 26.15 -9.77 12.12
C ALA A 271 25.74 -9.20 10.76
N SER A 272 24.91 -9.92 10.00
CA SER A 272 24.46 -9.51 8.67
C SER A 272 22.93 -9.37 8.59
N LYS A 273 22.48 -8.56 7.63
CA LYS A 273 21.05 -8.41 7.30
C LYS A 273 20.46 -9.73 6.82
N ALA A 274 21.20 -10.46 5.98
CA ALA A 274 20.77 -11.74 5.40
C ALA A 274 20.50 -12.82 6.47
N ASP A 275 21.31 -12.85 7.54
CA ASP A 275 21.09 -13.78 8.65
C ASP A 275 19.84 -13.41 9.45
N ALA A 276 19.61 -12.11 9.70
CA ALA A 276 18.40 -11.64 10.35
C ALA A 276 17.15 -11.96 9.51
N GLU A 277 17.22 -11.77 8.20
CA GLU A 277 16.16 -12.14 7.24
C GLU A 277 15.88 -13.65 7.28
N SER A 278 16.92 -14.46 7.12
CA SER A 278 16.80 -15.93 7.13
C SER A 278 16.23 -16.43 8.46
N PHE A 279 16.63 -15.83 9.58
CA PHE A 279 16.09 -16.17 10.88
C PHE A 279 14.60 -15.94 10.96
N ILE A 280 14.09 -14.79 10.46
CA ILE A 280 12.66 -14.49 10.54
C ILE A 280 11.88 -15.38 9.57
N LEU A 281 12.41 -15.67 8.37
CA LEU A 281 11.78 -16.62 7.46
C LEU A 281 11.67 -18.02 8.07
N GLN A 282 12.69 -18.49 8.79
CA GLN A 282 12.66 -19.78 9.49
C GLN A 282 11.78 -19.77 10.74
N LYS A 283 11.68 -18.62 11.42
CA LYS A 283 10.94 -18.48 12.67
C LYS A 283 9.53 -17.95 12.52
N ALA A 284 9.10 -17.61 11.30
CA ALA A 284 7.76 -17.12 10.95
C ALA A 284 6.75 -17.72 11.92
N TRP A 285 6.27 -16.90 12.86
CA TRP A 285 5.87 -17.31 14.22
C TRP A 285 4.58 -18.13 14.29
N GLU A 286 4.54 -19.29 13.61
CA GLU A 286 3.37 -20.13 13.36
C GLU A 286 2.17 -19.37 12.74
N LYS A 287 2.37 -18.09 12.44
CA LYS A 287 1.39 -17.09 12.04
C LYS A 287 2.08 -16.10 11.09
N PRO A 288 1.38 -15.62 10.06
CA PRO A 288 1.93 -14.62 9.18
C PRO A 288 2.34 -13.37 9.93
N CYS A 289 3.48 -12.80 9.55
CA CYS A 289 3.99 -11.58 10.15
C CYS A 289 4.63 -10.65 9.12
N CYS A 290 4.55 -9.35 9.38
CA CYS A 290 5.21 -8.33 8.57
C CYS A 290 6.60 -8.03 9.13
N ALA A 291 7.64 -8.37 8.37
CA ALA A 291 9.02 -8.01 8.65
C ALA A 291 9.35 -6.63 8.09
N ILE A 292 9.70 -5.67 8.96
CA ILE A 292 9.95 -4.28 8.59
C ILE A 292 11.42 -3.95 8.80
N PHE A 293 12.07 -3.55 7.72
CA PHE A 293 13.50 -3.26 7.68
C PHE A 293 13.72 -1.76 7.77
N TYR A 294 14.52 -1.36 8.75
CA TYR A 294 14.91 0.03 8.94
C TYR A 294 16.32 0.22 8.36
N ASP A 295 16.51 1.35 7.69
CA ASP A 295 17.81 1.80 7.23
C ASP A 295 18.65 2.38 8.40
N GLU A 296 19.85 2.84 8.06
CA GLU A 296 20.78 3.46 9.01
C GLU A 296 20.24 4.77 9.61
N ASN A 297 19.35 5.45 8.89
CA ASN A 297 18.64 6.66 9.35
C ASN A 297 17.45 6.33 10.27
N ARG A 298 17.30 5.05 10.66
CA ARG A 298 16.21 4.53 11.48
C ARG A 298 14.83 4.76 10.86
N PHE A 299 14.75 4.88 9.54
CA PHE A 299 13.50 4.95 8.82
C PHE A 299 13.21 3.61 8.14
N ALA A 300 11.95 3.20 8.06
CA ALA A 300 11.61 1.97 7.35
C ALA A 300 11.87 2.15 5.85
N SER A 301 12.69 1.29 5.27
CA SER A 301 13.04 1.34 3.84
C SER A 301 12.32 0.26 3.02
N HIS A 302 11.98 -0.85 3.65
CA HIS A 302 11.37 -2.00 2.99
C HIS A 302 10.59 -2.86 4.00
N TRP A 303 9.62 -3.64 3.52
CA TRP A 303 8.96 -4.66 4.32
C TRP A 303 8.71 -5.93 3.50
N LYS A 304 8.63 -7.06 4.21
CA LYS A 304 8.27 -8.36 3.66
C LYS A 304 7.12 -8.93 4.47
N VAL A 305 6.10 -9.41 3.78
CA VAL A 305 5.05 -10.23 4.38
C VAL A 305 5.53 -11.67 4.35
N ILE A 306 5.57 -12.29 5.52
CA ILE A 306 5.98 -13.67 5.71
C ILE A 306 4.69 -14.42 6.03
N SER A 307 4.24 -15.22 5.08
CA SER A 307 2.99 -15.99 5.10
C SER A 307 3.28 -17.48 5.19
#